data_AF-A0A930FLK6-F1
#
_entry.id   AF-A0A930FLK6-F1
#
_cell.length_a   1.000
_cell.length_b   1.000
_cell.length_c   1.000
_cell.angle_alpha   90.00
_cell.angle_beta   90.00
_cell.angle_gamma   90.00
#
_symmetry.space_group_name_H-M   'P 1'
#
loop_
_entity.id
_entity.type
_entity.pdbx_description
1 polymer ?
#
loop_
_entity_poly.entity_id
_entity_poly.type
_entity_poly.pdbx_seq_one_letter_code
_entity_poly.pdbx_strand_id
1 'polypeptide(L)'
;MKYKFVSALTIALLSQVSWGQSTAQYTHESKTLQKALSLYYQKQYKASSHFFRKELRRATTQAQKEQCSYYIASAALQGRQTGGDVLMQQYLKDYPTSPYATHANFEMGNYYFDKGDTKTAIAWYDKVQI
;
A
#
# COMPACT_ATOMS: atom_id res chain seq x y z
N MET A 1 -66.19 -19.86 -12.78
CA MET A 1 -65.06 -19.15 -13.45
C MET A 1 -63.97 -18.97 -12.40
N LYS A 2 -62.97 -19.86 -12.34
CA LYS A 2 -61.62 -19.69 -12.93
C LYS A 2 -60.98 -18.34 -12.57
N TYR A 3 -60.11 -18.32 -11.57
CA TYR A 3 -58.70 -17.91 -11.69
C TYR A 3 -57.89 -18.62 -10.59
N LYS A 4 -57.02 -19.54 -11.02
CA LYS A 4 -55.90 -20.05 -10.23
C LYS A 4 -54.81 -18.98 -10.31
N PHE A 5 -54.28 -18.53 -9.17
CA PHE A 5 -52.91 -18.02 -9.11
C PHE A 5 -52.36 -18.31 -7.72
N VAL A 6 -51.87 -19.55 -7.58
CA VAL A 6 -50.84 -19.90 -6.61
C VAL A 6 -49.57 -19.18 -7.02
N SER A 7 -48.74 -18.88 -6.02
CA SER A 7 -47.28 -18.66 -6.06
C SER A 7 -46.78 -17.22 -5.95
N ALA A 8 -45.79 -17.09 -5.06
CA ALA A 8 -44.76 -16.06 -4.99
C ALA A 8 -45.08 -14.74 -4.29
N LEU A 9 -45.40 -14.81 -2.98
CA LEU A 9 -45.17 -13.69 -2.06
C LEU A 9 -44.16 -14.10 -0.96
N THR A 10 -43.04 -14.70 -1.36
CA THR A 10 -42.00 -15.20 -0.43
C THR A 10 -40.56 -14.85 -0.83
N ILE A 11 -40.33 -13.87 -1.71
CA ILE A 11 -38.95 -13.43 -2.04
C ILE A 11 -38.89 -11.90 -1.98
N ALA A 12 -39.00 -11.36 -0.77
CA ALA A 12 -38.62 -9.98 -0.45
C ALA A 12 -37.54 -9.94 0.64
N LEU A 13 -36.73 -11.00 0.74
CA LEU A 13 -35.51 -11.04 1.53
C LEU A 13 -34.37 -11.55 0.64
N LEU A 14 -33.21 -10.94 0.79
CA LEU A 14 -31.92 -11.26 0.16
C LEU A 14 -31.68 -10.74 -1.26
N SER A 15 -31.52 -9.41 -1.38
CA SER A 15 -30.46 -8.86 -2.23
C SER A 15 -30.22 -7.38 -1.93
N GLN A 16 -29.97 -7.06 -0.66
CA GLN A 16 -29.11 -5.91 -0.34
C GLN A 16 -27.69 -6.33 -0.72
N VAL A 17 -27.38 -6.33 -2.02
CA VAL A 17 -25.99 -6.32 -2.48
C VAL A 17 -25.50 -4.93 -2.11
N SER A 18 -24.88 -4.82 -0.94
CA SER A 18 -24.09 -3.67 -0.57
C SER A 18 -22.98 -3.57 -1.61
N TRP A 19 -23.19 -2.75 -2.65
CA TRP A 19 -22.10 -2.26 -3.46
C TRP A 19 -21.19 -1.52 -2.49
N GLY A 20 -20.13 -2.18 -2.03
CA GLY A 20 -19.08 -1.56 -1.24
C GLY A 20 -18.65 -0.31 -2.00
N GLN A 21 -18.92 0.85 -1.42
CA GLN A 21 -18.62 2.13 -2.06
C GLN A 21 -17.10 2.26 -2.12
N SER A 22 -16.50 1.87 -3.25
CA SER A 22 -15.13 2.27 -3.57
C SER A 22 -15.20 3.78 -3.79
N THR A 23 -14.85 4.55 -2.76
CA THR A 23 -14.89 6.02 -2.82
C THR A 23 -14.19 6.48 -4.09
N ALA A 24 -14.81 7.39 -4.85
CA ALA A 24 -14.34 7.91 -6.12
C ALA A 24 -12.89 8.45 -6.12
N GLN A 25 -12.25 8.55 -4.96
CA GLN A 25 -10.81 8.75 -4.81
C GLN A 25 -9.94 7.64 -5.44
N TYR A 26 -10.42 6.40 -5.55
CA TYR A 26 -9.64 5.30 -6.15
C TYR A 26 -9.68 5.29 -7.69
N THR A 27 -10.62 5.98 -8.32
CA THR A 27 -10.98 5.71 -9.73
C THR A 27 -10.18 6.50 -10.77
N HIS A 28 -9.24 7.35 -10.36
CA HIS A 28 -8.28 7.96 -11.28
C HIS A 28 -6.88 8.02 -10.65
N GLU A 29 -6.20 6.87 -10.58
CA GLU A 29 -4.75 6.88 -10.39
C GLU A 29 -4.11 7.78 -11.47
N SER A 30 -3.26 8.70 -11.03
CA SER A 30 -2.60 9.60 -11.96
C SER A 30 -1.67 8.79 -12.88
N LYS A 31 -1.55 9.19 -14.15
CA LYS A 31 -0.58 8.58 -15.08
C LYS A 31 0.85 8.53 -14.50
N THR A 32 1.18 9.48 -13.62
CA THR A 32 2.49 9.55 -12.98
C THR A 32 2.62 8.50 -11.86
N LEU A 33 1.56 8.26 -11.09
CA LEU A 33 1.52 7.19 -10.07
C LEU A 33 1.68 5.81 -10.73
N GLN A 34 0.92 5.54 -11.79
CA GLN A 34 1.04 4.29 -12.56
C GLN A 34 2.45 4.09 -13.11
N LYS A 35 3.07 5.16 -13.63
CA LYS A 35 4.46 5.12 -14.09
C LYS A 35 5.43 4.83 -12.95
N ALA A 36 5.25 5.45 -11.79
CA ALA A 36 6.08 5.24 -10.61
C ALA A 36 6.03 3.78 -10.12
N LEU A 37 4.82 3.20 -10.04
CA LEU A 37 4.58 1.81 -9.69
C LEU A 37 5.18 0.86 -10.72
N SER A 38 4.95 1.10 -12.01
CA SER A 38 5.53 0.29 -13.09
C SER A 38 7.07 0.24 -13.00
N LEU A 39 7.71 1.39 -12.75
CA LEU A 39 9.16 1.46 -12.57
C LEU A 39 9.62 0.74 -11.28
N TYR A 40 8.82 0.83 -10.22
CA TYR A 40 9.09 0.13 -8.95
C TYR A 40 9.16 -1.39 -9.16
N TYR A 41 8.14 -1.96 -9.79
CA TYR A 41 8.07 -3.41 -10.05
C TYR A 41 9.13 -3.88 -11.07
N GLN A 42 9.60 -3.00 -11.95
CA GLN A 42 10.76 -3.24 -12.81
C GLN A 42 12.11 -3.06 -12.08
N LYS A 43 12.11 -2.88 -10.76
CA LYS A 43 13.29 -2.66 -9.91
C LYS A 43 14.09 -1.40 -10.27
N GLN A 44 13.50 -0.48 -11.03
CA GLN A 44 14.11 0.80 -11.39
C GLN A 44 13.91 1.82 -10.25
N TYR A 45 14.46 1.51 -9.08
CA TYR A 45 14.14 2.20 -7.82
C TYR A 45 14.45 3.69 -7.80
N LYS A 46 15.56 4.13 -8.41
CA LYS A 46 15.92 5.55 -8.51
C LYS A 46 14.90 6.33 -9.36
N ALA A 47 14.54 5.78 -10.52
CA ALA A 47 13.54 6.38 -11.41
C ALA A 47 12.14 6.37 -10.76
N SER A 48 11.76 5.26 -10.15
CA SER A 48 10.51 5.12 -9.39
C SER A 48 10.41 6.17 -8.28
N SER A 49 11.44 6.31 -7.45
CA SER A 49 11.52 7.31 -6.38
C SER A 49 11.34 8.74 -6.90
N HIS A 50 11.90 9.05 -8.08
CA HIS A 50 11.73 10.37 -8.70
C HIS A 50 10.25 10.66 -9.01
N PHE A 51 9.54 9.72 -9.63
CA PHE A 51 8.12 9.89 -9.94
C PHE A 51 7.23 9.89 -8.69
N PHE A 52 7.53 9.07 -7.68
CA PHE A 52 6.80 9.13 -6.40
C PHE A 52 6.99 10.47 -5.68
N ARG A 53 8.19 11.08 -5.73
CA ARG A 53 8.40 12.43 -5.19
C ARG A 53 7.60 13.49 -5.94
N LYS A 54 7.40 13.31 -7.26
CA LYS A 54 6.53 14.19 -8.06
C LYS A 54 5.07 14.05 -7.65
N GLU A 55 4.59 12.82 -7.42
CA GLU A 55 3.23 12.57 -6.95
C GLU A 55 2.99 13.05 -5.52
N LEU A 56 3.98 12.90 -4.64
CA LEU A 56 3.90 13.40 -3.26
C LEU A 56 3.65 14.92 -3.21
N ARG A 57 4.22 15.70 -4.14
CA ARG A 57 4.00 17.16 -4.24
C ARG A 57 2.56 17.51 -4.63
N ARG A 58 1.82 16.57 -5.24
CA ARG A 58 0.44 16.74 -5.70
C ARG A 58 -0.57 16.05 -4.77
N ALA A 59 -0.08 15.30 -3.78
CA ALA A 59 -0.91 14.54 -2.86
C ALA A 59 -1.69 15.49 -1.95
N THR A 60 -3.01 15.39 -2.01
CA THR A 60 -3.92 16.21 -1.20
C THR A 60 -4.39 15.48 0.05
N THR A 61 -4.44 14.15 0.00
CA THR A 61 -4.91 13.31 1.11
C THR A 61 -3.76 12.64 1.85
N GLN A 62 -4.02 12.30 3.12
CA GLN A 62 -3.06 11.55 3.94
C GLN A 62 -2.72 10.20 3.30
N ALA A 63 -3.72 9.49 2.75
CA ALA A 63 -3.56 8.21 2.09
C ALA A 63 -2.59 8.27 0.89
N GLN A 64 -2.66 9.34 0.09
CA GLN A 64 -1.72 9.53 -1.03
C GLN A 64 -0.30 9.86 -0.54
N LYS A 65 -0.18 10.66 0.53
CA LYS A 65 1.12 11.02 1.11
C LYS A 65 1.80 9.80 1.70
N GLU A 66 1.09 8.98 2.48
CA GLU A 66 1.63 7.75 3.05
C GLU A 66 2.05 6.75 1.96
N GLN A 67 1.24 6.55 0.91
CA GLN A 67 1.57 5.66 -0.19
C GLN A 67 2.84 6.13 -0.91
N CYS A 68 2.93 7.41 -1.26
CA CYS A 68 4.12 7.95 -1.92
C CYS A 68 5.36 7.87 -1.02
N SER A 69 5.24 8.23 0.26
CA SER A 69 6.34 8.15 1.23
C SER A 69 6.82 6.71 1.42
N TYR A 70 5.90 5.75 1.52
CA TYR A 70 6.20 4.33 1.59
C TYR A 70 7.05 3.88 0.41
N TYR A 71 6.58 4.11 -0.83
CA TYR A 71 7.31 3.65 -2.01
C TYR A 71 8.64 4.38 -2.22
N ILE A 72 8.78 5.65 -1.79
CA ILE A 72 10.07 6.36 -1.80
C ILE A 72 11.06 5.68 -0.85
N ALA A 73 10.63 5.38 0.38
CA ALA A 73 11.47 4.72 1.37
C ALA A 73 11.83 3.29 0.97
N SER A 74 10.84 2.52 0.53
CA SER A 74 10.98 1.15 0.02
C SER A 74 11.95 1.09 -1.17
N ALA A 75 11.79 1.97 -2.17
CA ALA A 75 12.71 2.03 -3.30
C ALA A 75 14.15 2.41 -2.87
N ALA A 76 14.31 3.29 -1.89
CA ALA A 76 15.63 3.61 -1.35
C ALA A 76 16.27 2.39 -0.64
N LEU A 77 15.48 1.67 0.16
CA LEU A 77 15.89 0.48 0.90
C LEU A 77 16.30 -0.67 -0.06
N GLN A 78 15.39 -1.03 -0.98
CA GLN A 78 15.59 -2.10 -1.96
C GLN A 78 16.72 -1.76 -2.96
N GLY A 79 16.85 -0.48 -3.31
CA GLY A 79 17.93 0.03 -4.16
C GLY A 79 19.27 0.20 -3.46
N ARG A 80 19.39 -0.21 -2.17
CA ARG A 80 20.59 -0.07 -1.33
C ARG A 80 21.16 1.35 -1.35
N GLN A 81 20.29 2.35 -1.41
CA GLN A 81 20.70 3.76 -1.35
C GLN A 81 21.16 4.09 0.07
N THR A 82 22.17 4.95 0.19
CA THR A 82 22.63 5.45 1.49
C THR A 82 21.47 6.07 2.25
N GLY A 83 21.22 5.61 3.47
CA GLY A 83 20.12 6.07 4.32
C GLY A 83 18.73 5.55 3.94
N GLY A 84 18.62 4.53 3.08
CA GLY A 84 17.32 3.91 2.75
C GLY A 84 16.61 3.31 3.95
N ASP A 85 17.36 2.71 4.88
CA ASP A 85 16.88 2.22 6.18
C ASP A 85 16.38 3.35 7.08
N VAL A 86 17.11 4.47 7.13
CA VAL A 86 16.69 5.67 7.87
C VAL A 86 15.39 6.23 7.30
N LEU A 87 15.25 6.29 5.96
CA LEU A 87 14.02 6.72 5.30
C LEU A 87 12.83 5.81 5.63
N MET A 88 13.03 4.50 5.67
CA MET A 88 11.98 3.56 6.04
C MET A 88 11.59 3.66 7.51
N GLN A 89 12.55 3.85 8.41
CA GLN A 89 12.27 4.13 9.82
C GLN A 89 11.49 5.42 10.01
N GLN A 90 11.84 6.48 9.26
CA GLN A 90 11.11 7.74 9.29
C GLN A 90 9.67 7.56 8.80
N TYR A 91 9.46 6.80 7.72
CA TYR A 91 8.12 6.45 7.26
C TYR A 91 7.30 5.73 8.34
N LEU A 92 7.87 4.71 8.99
CA LEU A 92 7.19 3.96 10.06
C LEU A 92 6.88 4.83 11.29
N LYS A 93 7.70 5.84 11.56
CA LYS A 93 7.47 6.83 12.62
C LYS A 93 6.36 7.81 12.26
N ASP A 94 6.33 8.29 11.02
CA ASP A 94 5.37 9.28 10.54
C ASP A 94 3.99 8.67 10.28
N TYR A 95 3.94 7.38 9.90
CA TYR A 95 2.72 6.66 9.54
C TYR A 95 2.63 5.30 10.26
N PRO A 96 2.56 5.26 11.60
CA PRO A 96 2.62 4.00 12.37
C PRO A 96 1.42 3.08 12.15
N THR A 97 0.27 3.62 11.72
CA THR A 97 -0.97 2.88 11.44
C THR A 97 -1.25 2.72 9.95
N SER A 98 -0.25 2.99 9.09
CA SER A 98 -0.42 2.91 7.65
C SER A 98 -0.69 1.47 7.21
N PRO A 99 -1.51 1.25 6.15
CA PRO A 99 -1.69 -0.09 5.59
C PRO A 99 -0.40 -0.72 5.06
N TYR A 100 0.66 0.06 4.82
CA TYR A 100 1.96 -0.46 4.38
C TYR A 100 2.96 -0.69 5.54
N ALA A 101 2.62 -0.36 6.79
CA ALA A 101 3.53 -0.45 7.92
C ALA A 101 4.02 -1.89 8.18
N THR A 102 3.12 -2.87 8.13
CA THR A 102 3.46 -4.29 8.25
C THR A 102 4.46 -4.72 7.18
N HIS A 103 4.23 -4.30 5.93
CA HIS A 103 5.13 -4.64 4.83
C HIS A 103 6.48 -3.93 4.94
N ALA A 104 6.50 -2.66 5.35
CA ALA A 104 7.71 -1.91 5.65
C ALA A 104 8.56 -2.56 6.76
N ASN A 105 7.94 -3.05 7.84
CA ASN A 105 8.64 -3.82 8.88
C ASN A 105 9.30 -5.09 8.31
N PHE A 106 8.58 -5.81 7.44
CA PHE A 106 9.10 -7.00 6.78
C PHE A 106 10.28 -6.67 5.83
N GLU A 107 10.18 -5.60 5.04
CA GLU A 107 11.28 -5.14 4.17
C GLU A 107 12.51 -4.73 4.97
N MET A 108 12.32 -4.09 6.14
CA MET A 108 13.42 -3.77 7.07
C MET A 108 14.09 -5.03 7.61
N GLY A 109 13.31 -6.04 7.99
CA GLY A 109 13.82 -7.35 8.41
C GLY A 109 14.69 -7.98 7.32
N ASN A 110 14.18 -8.05 6.09
CA ASN A 110 14.92 -8.58 4.93
C ASN A 110 16.20 -7.78 4.67
N TYR A 111 16.12 -6.45 4.75
CA TYR A 111 17.27 -5.59 4.52
C TYR A 111 18.44 -5.88 5.48
N TYR A 112 18.16 -6.04 6.78
CA TYR A 112 19.19 -6.36 7.78
C TYR A 112 19.63 -7.82 7.72
N PHE A 113 18.71 -8.74 7.39
CA PHE A 113 19.05 -10.15 7.18
C PHE A 113 20.06 -10.30 6.02
N ASP A 114 19.81 -9.65 4.89
CA ASP A 114 20.71 -9.64 3.74
C ASP A 114 22.08 -9.02 4.03
N LYS A 115 22.16 -8.14 5.04
CA LYS A 115 23.41 -7.56 5.53
C LYS A 115 24.16 -8.45 6.53
N GLY A 116 23.57 -9.58 6.93
CA GLY A 116 24.11 -10.47 7.96
C GLY A 116 23.82 -10.03 9.40
N ASP A 117 23.04 -8.96 9.61
CA ASP A 117 22.60 -8.53 10.93
C ASP A 117 21.30 -9.23 11.32
N THR A 118 21.41 -10.53 11.60
CA THR A 118 20.27 -11.39 11.94
C THR A 118 19.57 -10.93 13.21
N LYS A 119 20.30 -10.37 14.19
CA LYS A 119 19.71 -9.89 15.44
C LYS A 119 18.75 -8.72 15.17
N THR A 120 19.20 -7.74 14.39
CA THR A 120 18.34 -6.61 14.01
C THR A 120 17.20 -7.06 13.10
N ALA A 121 17.44 -8.02 12.20
CA ALA A 121 16.41 -8.58 11.34
C ALA A 121 15.25 -9.21 12.15
N ILE A 122 15.56 -10.06 13.14
CA ILE A 122 14.56 -10.67 14.03
C ILE A 122 13.74 -9.58 14.72
N ALA A 123 14.39 -8.56 15.28
CA ALA A 123 13.70 -7.46 15.94
C ALA A 123 12.74 -6.67 15.01
N TRP A 124 12.99 -6.67 13.69
CA TRP A 124 12.06 -6.10 12.71
C TRP A 124 10.95 -7.07 12.32
N TYR A 125 11.26 -8.36 12.16
CA TYR A 125 10.25 -9.39 11.88
C TYR A 125 9.23 -9.53 13.03
N ASP A 126 9.65 -9.38 14.28
CA ASP A 126 8.76 -9.41 15.46
C ASP A 126 7.72 -8.26 15.45
N LYS A 127 7.94 -7.21 14.65
CA LYS A 127 6.99 -6.09 14.48
C LYS A 127 5.99 -6.31 13.36
N VAL A 128 6.11 -7.39 12.60
CA VAL A 128 5.18 -7.72 11.51
C VAL A 128 3.89 -8.27 12.14
N GLN A 129 2.83 -7.47 12.11
CA GLN A 129 1.50 -7.88 12.60
C GLN A 129 0.78 -8.71 11.52
N ILE A 130 0.19 -9.83 11.92
CA ILE A 130 -0.57 -10.77 11.07
C ILE A 130 -2.06 -10.48 11.19
#